data_AF-A0A443ZH28-F1
#
_entry.id   AF-A0A443ZH28-F1
#
_cell.length_a   1.000
_cell.length_b   1.000
_cell.length_c   1.000
_cell.angle_alpha   90.00
_cell.angle_beta   90.00
_cell.angle_gamma   90.00
#
_symmetry.space_group_name_H-M   'P 1'
#
loop_
_entity.id
_entity.type
_entity.pdbx_description
1 polymer ?
#
loop_
_entity_poly.entity_id
_entity_poly.type
_entity_poly.pdbx_seq_one_letter_code
_entity_poly.pdbx_strand_id
1 'polypeptide(L)' 'MHENTEIRREGSNISYINARKATLGIDSSRYVVIPAGINFFHIAEHATGQVKGFRCRHSDACELARALEC' A
#
# COMPACT_ATOMS: atom_id res chain seq x y z
N MET A 1 -33.10 -5.25 -12.43
CA MET A 1 -32.57 -4.87 -11.10
C MET A 1 -31.09 -4.63 -11.30
N HIS A 2 -30.63 -3.37 -11.25
CA HIS A 2 -29.24 -3.05 -11.60
C HIS A 2 -28.33 -3.30 -10.40
N GLU A 3 -27.37 -4.20 -10.57
CA GLU A 3 -26.34 -4.58 -9.60
C GLU A 3 -25.36 -3.41 -9.43
N ASN A 4 -25.37 -2.77 -8.26
CA ASN A 4 -24.55 -1.60 -7.99
C ASN A 4 -23.10 -2.02 -7.72
N THR A 5 -22.28 -1.78 -8.73
CA THR A 5 -20.82 -1.86 -8.76
C THR A 5 -20.16 -1.09 -7.61
N GLU A 6 -19.32 -1.80 -6.85
CA GLU A 6 -18.01 -1.32 -6.38
C GLU A 6 -17.97 0.05 -5.66
N ILE A 7 -18.44 0.09 -4.41
CA ILE A 7 -18.19 1.23 -3.51
C ILE A 7 -16.76 1.17 -2.92
N ARG A 8 -15.82 1.70 -3.71
CA ARG A 8 -14.52 2.31 -3.36
C ARG A 8 -14.19 2.36 -1.86
N ARG A 9 -13.53 1.33 -1.32
CA ARG A 9 -12.86 1.36 0.00
C ARG A 9 -11.46 2.02 -0.06
N GLU A 10 -11.33 3.05 -0.89
CA GLU A 10 -10.06 3.68 -1.26
C GLU A 10 -9.70 4.90 -0.38
N GLY A 11 -10.58 5.30 0.56
CA GLY A 11 -10.44 6.56 1.31
C GLY A 11 -9.56 6.49 2.55
N SER A 12 -9.62 5.39 3.31
CA SER A 12 -9.02 5.34 4.66
C SER A 12 -7.51 5.07 4.67
N ASN A 13 -6.97 4.56 3.56
CA ASN A 13 -5.55 4.17 3.48
C ASN A 13 -4.63 5.38 3.28
N ILE A 14 -5.07 6.35 2.47
CA ILE A 14 -4.35 7.59 2.15
C ILE A 14 -4.06 8.39 3.43
N SER A 15 -5.03 8.44 4.35
CA SER A 15 -4.91 9.16 5.62
C SER A 15 -3.80 8.60 6.51
N TYR A 16 -3.63 7.28 6.57
CA TYR A 16 -2.59 6.64 7.39
C TYR A 16 -1.19 6.82 6.81
N ILE A 17 -1.04 6.76 5.49
CA ILE A 17 0.24 6.96 4.81
C ILE A 17 0.68 8.43 4.91
N ASN A 18 -0.23 9.38 4.70
CA ASN A 18 0.07 10.81 4.86
C ASN A 18 0.42 11.20 6.30
N ALA A 19 -0.26 10.62 7.31
CA ALA A 19 0.05 10.87 8.72
C ALA A 19 1.44 10.37 9.14
N ARG A 20 1.92 9.26 8.54
CA ARG A 20 3.27 8.73 8.80
C ARG A 20 4.37 9.46 8.04
N LYS A 21 4.07 9.95 6.83
CA LYS A 21 4.97 10.81 6.06
C LYS A 21 5.26 12.11 6.81
N ALA A 22 4.25 12.71 7.42
CA ALA A 22 4.37 13.97 8.15
C ALA A 22 5.12 13.88 9.50
N THR A 23 5.18 12.70 10.12
CA THR A 23 5.68 12.55 11.50
C THR A 23 7.11 12.02 11.59
N LEU A 24 7.63 11.35 10.56
CA LEU A 24 8.93 10.65 10.64
C LEU A 24 9.99 11.14 9.65
N GLY A 25 9.69 12.07 8.75
CA GLY A 25 10.67 12.55 7.77
C GLY A 25 11.27 11.44 6.90
N ILE A 26 10.54 10.31 6.74
CA ILE A 26 10.93 9.18 5.90
C ILE A 26 10.53 9.53 4.46
N ASP A 27 11.22 10.49 3.88
CA ASP A 27 11.24 10.70 2.44
C ASP A 27 12.38 9.83 1.89
N SER A 28 12.07 8.57 1.55
CA SER A 28 12.95 7.74 0.69
C SER A 28 12.46 6.32 0.38
N SER A 29 11.37 5.80 0.97
CA SER A 29 10.89 4.47 0.56
C SER A 29 10.21 4.56 -0.81
N ARG A 30 10.87 4.05 -1.85
CA ARG A 30 10.35 3.96 -3.23
C ARG A 30 9.16 3.03 -3.32
N TYR A 31 9.06 2.05 -2.42
CA TYR A 31 8.00 1.05 -2.33
C TYR A 31 7.20 1.20 -1.03
N VAL A 32 5.87 1.24 -1.16
CA VAL A 32 4.93 1.36 -0.05
C VAL A 32 4.06 0.11 0.06
N VAL A 33 3.81 -0.34 1.29
CA VAL A 33 2.92 -1.47 1.58
C VAL A 33 1.53 -0.94 1.90
N ILE A 34 0.55 -1.28 1.06
CA ILE A 34 -0.82 -0.79 1.14
C ILE A 34 -1.74 -1.96 1.51
N PRO A 35 -2.46 -1.91 2.64
CA PRO A 35 -3.51 -2.89 2.94
C PRO A 35 -4.71 -2.69 2.03
N ALA A 36 -5.13 -3.74 1.32
CA ALA A 36 -6.29 -3.73 0.43
C ALA A 36 -7.46 -4.61 0.94
N GLY A 37 -7.28 -5.33 2.06
CA GLY A 37 -8.35 -6.14 2.65
C GLY A 37 -7.95 -6.87 3.94
N ILE A 38 -8.75 -7.87 4.31
CA ILE A 38 -8.45 -8.74 5.46
C ILE A 38 -7.27 -9.63 5.06
N ASN A 39 -6.13 -9.44 5.74
CA ASN A 39 -4.93 -10.22 5.45
C ASN A 39 -4.57 -10.13 3.94
N PHE A 40 -4.68 -8.93 3.36
CA PHE A 40 -4.36 -8.67 1.97
C PHE A 40 -3.67 -7.32 1.83
N PHE A 41 -2.46 -7.35 1.30
CA PHE A 41 -1.54 -6.23 1.17
C PHE A 41 -0.95 -6.23 -0.24
N HIS A 42 -0.68 -5.06 -0.78
CA HIS A 42 0.05 -4.94 -2.04
C HIS A 42 1.17 -3.93 -1.89
N ILE A 43 2.23 -4.15 -2.66
CA ILE A 43 3.40 -3.27 -2.70
C ILE A 43 3.24 -2.40 -3.92
N ALA A 44 3.11 -1.09 -3.72
CA ALA A 44 3.02 -0.11 -4.80
C ALA A 44 4.26 0.79 -4.80
N GLU A 45 4.73 1.15 -5.98
CA GLU A 45 5.81 2.12 -6.13
C GLU A 45 5.26 3.54 -5.92
N HIS A 46 5.93 4.36 -5.10
CA HIS A 46 5.50 5.72 -4.80
C HIS A 46 5.58 6.64 -6.02
N ALA A 47 6.56 6.44 -6.90
CA ALA A 47 6.79 7.31 -8.06
C ALA A 47 5.76 7.08 -9.19
N THR A 48 5.39 5.83 -9.44
CA THR A 48 4.54 5.44 -10.58
C THR A 48 3.17 4.93 -10.16
N GLY A 49 2.97 4.62 -8.87
CA GLY A 49 1.79 3.91 -8.39
C GLY A 49 1.73 2.45 -8.84
N GLN A 50 2.80 1.93 -9.46
CA GLN A 50 2.78 0.59 -10.05
C GLN A 50 2.83 -0.49 -8.96
N VAL A 51 1.87 -1.42 -9.00
CA VAL A 51 1.84 -2.55 -8.08
C VAL A 51 2.90 -3.56 -8.48
N LYS A 52 3.88 -3.79 -7.59
CA LYS A 52 4.97 -4.77 -7.77
C LYS A 52 4.59 -6.17 -7.29
N GLY A 53 3.59 -6.28 -6.42
CA GLY A 53 3.11 -7.59 -5.98
C GLY A 53 2.04 -7.53 -4.91
N PHE A 54 1.39 -8.68 -4.69
CA PHE A 54 0.35 -8.89 -3.68
C PHE A 54 0.83 -9.92 -2.66
N ARG A 55 0.54 -9.67 -1.39
CA ARG A 55 0.91 -10.53 -0.26
C ARG A 55 -0.23 -10.60 0.73
N CYS A 56 -0.45 -11.78 1.31
CA CYS A 56 -1.49 -11.94 2.31
C CYS A 56 -1.02 -11.54 3.73
N ARG A 57 0.29 -11.54 4.00
CA ARG A 57 0.82 -11.11 5.30
C ARG A 57 1.56 -9.79 5.16
N HIS A 58 1.45 -8.98 6.21
CA HIS A 58 2.17 -7.72 6.31
C HIS A 58 3.69 -7.92 6.31
N SER A 59 4.19 -8.95 7.02
CA SER A 59 5.62 -9.25 7.10
C SER A 59 6.22 -9.57 5.73
N ASP A 60 5.57 -10.45 4.95
CA ASP A 60 6.00 -10.78 3.58
C ASP A 60 5.96 -9.55 2.67
N ALA A 61 4.97 -8.67 2.85
CA ALA A 61 4.88 -7.43 2.09
C ALA A 61 6.02 -6.46 2.41
N CYS A 62 6.40 -6.36 3.69
CA CYS A 62 7.51 -5.53 4.14
C CYS A 62 8.86 -6.06 3.66
N GLU A 63 9.07 -7.38 3.70
CA GLU A 63 10.28 -8.03 3.18
C GLU A 63 10.43 -7.76 1.67
N LEU A 64 9.35 -7.90 0.90
CA LEU A 64 9.36 -7.62 -0.54
C LEU A 64 9.64 -6.13 -0.83
N ALA A 65 9.00 -5.21 -0.11
CA ALA A 65 9.28 -3.79 -0.27
C ALA A 65 10.77 -3.49 -0.02
N ARG A 66 11.36 -4.07 1.02
CA ARG A 66 12.77 -3.90 1.38
C ARG A 66 13.73 -4.57 0.40
N ALA A 67 13.34 -5.69 -0.20
CA ALA A 67 14.09 -6.33 -1.29
C ALA A 67 14.09 -5.48 -2.58
N LEU A 68 13.02 -4.73 -2.83
CA LEU A 68 12.90 -3.83 -3.99
C LEU A 68 13.64 -2.50 -3.79
N GLU A 69 13.89 -2.07 -2.55
CA GLU A 69 14.68 -0.86 -2.26
C GLU A 69 16.18 -1.01 -2.56
N CYS A 70 16.69 -2.25 -2.64
CA CYS A 70 18.11 -2.57 -2.86
C CYS A 70 18.54 -2.37 -4.33
#